data_AF-A0A1N7H7K2-F1
#
_entry.id   AF-A0A1N7H7K2-F1
#
_cell.length_a   1.000
_cell.length_b   1.000
_cell.length_c   1.000
_cell.angle_alpha   90.00
_cell.angle_beta   90.00
_cell.angle_gamma   90.00
#
_symmetry.space_group_name_H-M   'P 1'
#
loop_
_entity.id
_entity.type
_entity.pdbx_description
1 polymer ?
#
loop_
_entity_poly.entity_id
_entity_poly.type
_entity_poly.pdbx_seq_one_letter_code
_entity_poly.pdbx_strand_id
1 'polypeptide(L)'
;MGTWSAGSFGNDTALDFARALNSFAALDRHLRKAARQSGEMDAEHAATALAACDILAAMIGRPAEDVPEMTKLADAPAAKDVPRDLLRVARNLVKQLRKGSELAELWEDDADEWHEALDDLQARLTPSRPYHTSSKPKREALPDDFLGYCYICYGQVTERNGLLFEHTVFGGTNAFYPHRKCIEDQIPGPHWASDGAPLPATRAKLLRDMGIED
;
A
#
# COMPACT_ATOMS: atom_id res chain seq x y z
N MET A 1 -4.95 -4.55 -9.00
CA MET A 1 -5.80 -4.97 -7.87
C MET A 1 -5.27 -4.25 -6.66
N GLY A 2 -5.68 -2.99 -6.51
CA GLY A 2 -5.42 -2.20 -5.31
C GLY A 2 -5.99 -2.87 -4.07
N THR A 3 -5.44 -2.54 -2.92
CA THR A 3 -5.95 -3.02 -1.63
C THR A 3 -7.04 -2.06 -1.17
N TRP A 4 -8.21 -2.56 -0.78
CA TRP A 4 -9.20 -1.72 -0.11
C TRP A 4 -8.63 -1.29 1.24
N SER A 5 -8.46 0.02 1.44
CA SER A 5 -7.94 0.59 2.69
C SER A 5 -8.44 2.01 2.88
N ALA A 6 -8.66 2.44 4.12
CA ALA A 6 -9.12 3.80 4.42
C ALA A 6 -8.10 4.90 4.06
N GLY A 7 -6.81 4.55 3.92
CA GLY A 7 -5.77 5.47 3.48
C GLY A 7 -5.92 5.86 2.01
N SER A 8 -5.56 7.11 1.69
CA SER A 8 -5.68 7.68 0.34
C SER A 8 -4.95 6.85 -0.73
N PHE A 9 -3.89 6.12 -0.36
CA PHE A 9 -3.01 5.42 -1.31
C PHE A 9 -3.25 3.92 -1.41
N GLY A 10 -4.31 3.37 -0.80
CA GLY A 10 -4.78 2.01 -1.14
C GLY A 10 -5.55 1.93 -2.45
N ASN A 11 -6.09 3.06 -2.90
CA ASN A 11 -6.84 3.18 -4.14
C ASN A 11 -5.90 3.32 -5.36
N ASP A 12 -6.04 2.44 -6.35
CA ASP A 12 -5.20 2.44 -7.57
C ASP A 12 -5.29 3.77 -8.34
N THR A 13 -6.48 4.36 -8.46
CA THR A 13 -6.70 5.67 -9.11
C THR A 13 -5.96 6.79 -8.38
N ALA A 14 -5.99 6.79 -7.04
CA ALA A 14 -5.25 7.75 -6.23
C ALA A 14 -3.73 7.58 -6.36
N LEU A 15 -3.23 6.34 -6.40
CA LEU A 15 -1.82 6.04 -6.63
C LEU A 15 -1.35 6.51 -8.01
N ASP A 16 -2.13 6.23 -9.05
CA ASP A 16 -1.79 6.64 -10.41
C ASP A 16 -1.80 8.16 -10.57
N PHE A 17 -2.77 8.84 -9.93
CA PHE A 17 -2.75 10.29 -9.81
C PHE A 17 -1.47 10.79 -9.12
N ALA A 18 -1.10 10.21 -7.97
CA ALA A 18 0.09 10.63 -7.22
C ALA A 18 1.37 10.43 -8.04
N ARG A 19 1.47 9.36 -8.82
CA ARG A 19 2.60 9.09 -9.73
C ARG A 19 2.66 10.06 -10.92
N ALA A 20 1.50 10.45 -11.45
CA ALA A 20 1.40 11.38 -12.58
C ALA A 20 1.63 12.85 -12.18
N LEU A 21 1.47 13.19 -10.90
CA LEU A 21 1.63 14.54 -10.38
C LEU A 21 3.11 14.96 -10.39
N ASN A 22 3.42 16.01 -11.17
CA ASN A 22 4.81 16.40 -11.46
C ASN A 22 5.21 17.80 -10.97
N SER A 23 4.26 18.62 -10.50
CA SER A 23 4.52 20.01 -10.10
C SER A 23 3.56 20.49 -9.02
N PHE A 24 4.02 21.46 -8.22
CA PHE A 24 3.17 22.11 -7.22
C PHE A 24 2.01 22.88 -7.86
N ALA A 25 2.23 23.50 -9.03
CA ALA A 25 1.17 24.19 -9.77
C ALA A 25 0.05 23.23 -10.23
N ALA A 26 0.40 22.00 -10.62
CA ALA A 26 -0.59 20.98 -10.95
C ALA A 26 -1.39 20.55 -9.71
N LEU A 27 -0.73 20.39 -8.55
CA LEU A 27 -1.38 20.09 -7.27
C LEU A 27 -2.38 21.19 -6.86
N ASP A 28 -1.94 22.46 -6.85
CA ASP A 28 -2.79 23.61 -6.49
C ASP A 28 -4.01 23.70 -7.42
N ARG A 29 -3.81 23.55 -8.73
CA ARG A 29 -4.90 23.55 -9.71
C ARG A 29 -5.89 22.43 -9.47
N HIS A 30 -5.42 21.21 -9.17
CA HIS A 30 -6.28 20.06 -8.91
C HIS A 30 -7.16 20.29 -7.69
N LEU A 31 -6.55 20.70 -6.57
CA LEU A 31 -7.28 21.00 -5.32
C LEU A 31 -8.33 22.10 -5.50
N ARG A 32 -7.97 23.18 -6.21
CA ARG A 32 -8.92 24.28 -6.48
C ARG A 32 -10.02 23.88 -7.45
N LYS A 33 -9.74 23.01 -8.42
CA LYS A 33 -10.76 22.48 -9.33
C LYS A 33 -11.75 21.61 -8.57
N ALA A 34 -11.26 20.65 -7.77
CA ALA A 34 -12.09 19.77 -6.96
C ALA A 34 -12.97 20.57 -5.98
N ALA A 35 -12.41 21.57 -5.31
CA ALA A 35 -13.16 22.43 -4.39
C ALA A 35 -14.21 23.34 -5.05
N ARG A 36 -14.21 23.48 -6.38
CA ARG A 36 -15.23 24.23 -7.14
C ARG A 36 -16.31 23.32 -7.72
N GLN A 37 -16.15 22.01 -7.68
CA GLN A 37 -17.18 21.10 -8.17
C GLN A 37 -18.43 21.25 -7.30
N SER A 38 -19.55 21.49 -7.96
CA SER A 38 -20.87 21.55 -7.36
C SER A 38 -21.57 20.20 -7.53
N GLY A 39 -22.17 19.70 -6.46
CA GLY A 39 -22.83 18.40 -6.46
C GLY A 39 -21.95 17.30 -5.90
N GLU A 40 -22.48 16.08 -5.99
CA GLU A 40 -21.80 14.87 -5.55
C GLU A 40 -20.63 14.54 -6.48
N MET A 41 -19.48 14.25 -5.90
CA MET A 41 -18.28 13.88 -6.64
C MET A 41 -18.22 12.36 -6.80
N ASP A 42 -17.93 11.87 -8.00
CA ASP A 42 -17.73 10.44 -8.20
C ASP A 42 -16.54 9.89 -7.41
N ALA A 43 -16.52 8.56 -7.23
CA ALA A 43 -15.56 7.92 -6.34
C ALA A 43 -14.09 8.13 -6.78
N GLU A 44 -13.84 8.13 -8.08
CA GLU A 44 -12.49 8.32 -8.64
C GLU A 44 -11.98 9.74 -8.43
N HIS A 45 -12.80 10.75 -8.73
CA HIS A 45 -12.44 12.14 -8.49
C HIS A 45 -12.28 12.43 -6.99
N ALA A 46 -13.13 11.86 -6.14
CA ALA A 46 -13.01 11.98 -4.69
C ALA A 46 -11.70 11.36 -4.17
N ALA A 47 -11.33 10.18 -4.68
CA ALA A 47 -10.09 9.51 -4.31
C ALA A 47 -8.85 10.35 -4.68
N THR A 48 -8.78 10.87 -5.92
CA THR A 48 -7.65 11.73 -6.33
C THR A 48 -7.62 13.07 -5.58
N ALA A 49 -8.78 13.61 -5.21
CA ALA A 49 -8.88 14.83 -4.42
C ALA A 49 -8.36 14.64 -2.97
N LEU A 50 -8.69 13.51 -2.33
CA LEU A 50 -8.15 13.14 -1.03
C LEU A 50 -6.64 12.88 -1.10
N ALA A 51 -6.16 12.15 -2.13
CA ALA A 51 -4.74 11.94 -2.37
C ALA A 51 -3.97 13.27 -2.53
N ALA A 52 -4.54 14.24 -3.26
CA ALA A 52 -3.95 15.57 -3.38
C ALA A 52 -3.89 16.32 -2.03
N CYS A 53 -4.91 16.17 -1.19
CA CYS A 53 -4.89 16.72 0.17
C CYS A 53 -3.78 16.07 1.00
N ASP A 54 -3.60 14.77 0.87
CA ASP A 54 -2.57 13.99 1.56
C ASP A 54 -1.15 14.41 1.15
N ILE A 55 -0.92 14.58 -0.15
CA ILE A 55 0.33 15.10 -0.72
C ILE A 55 0.64 16.49 -0.16
N LEU A 56 -0.36 17.38 -0.09
CA LEU A 56 -0.18 18.71 0.49
C LEU A 56 0.21 18.66 1.97
N ALA A 57 -0.37 17.73 2.74
CA ALA A 57 0.02 17.48 4.12
C ALA A 57 1.46 16.98 4.24
N ALA A 58 1.89 16.07 3.35
CA ALA A 58 3.27 15.62 3.27
C ALA A 58 4.24 16.77 2.97
N MET A 59 3.87 17.69 2.07
CA MET A 59 4.70 18.87 1.72
C MET A 59 4.96 19.82 2.90
N ILE A 60 4.06 19.89 3.88
CA ILE A 60 4.26 20.67 5.11
C ILE A 60 4.93 19.87 6.23
N GLY A 61 5.54 18.72 5.89
CA GLY A 61 6.27 17.85 6.82
C GLY A 61 5.36 16.93 7.64
N ARG A 62 4.15 16.65 7.18
CA ARG A 62 3.14 15.85 7.90
C ARG A 62 2.57 14.72 7.02
N PRO A 63 3.44 13.81 6.53
CA PRO A 63 3.00 12.72 5.68
C PRO A 63 2.11 11.72 6.43
N ALA A 64 1.25 11.03 5.69
CA ALA A 64 0.61 9.80 6.12
C ALA A 64 1.63 8.65 6.18
N GLU A 65 1.27 7.58 6.88
CA GLU A 65 2.10 6.38 6.98
C GLU A 65 2.26 5.69 5.62
N ASP A 66 1.23 5.65 4.81
CA ASP A 66 1.17 4.96 3.52
C ASP A 66 1.62 5.85 2.34
N VAL A 67 2.10 7.08 2.60
CA VAL A 67 2.49 7.98 1.51
C VAL A 67 3.54 7.28 0.62
N PRO A 68 3.31 7.17 -0.69
CA PRO A 68 4.28 6.59 -1.61
C PRO A 68 5.56 7.41 -1.58
N GLU A 69 6.67 6.78 -1.99
CA GLU A 69 7.92 7.52 -2.17
C GLU A 69 7.71 8.55 -3.28
N MET A 70 7.40 9.78 -2.88
CA MET A 70 7.01 10.82 -3.79
C MET A 70 8.22 11.38 -4.52
N THR A 71 8.14 11.43 -5.85
CA THR A 71 9.02 12.27 -6.65
C THR A 71 8.86 13.71 -6.16
N LYS A 72 9.97 14.42 -5.94
CA LYS A 72 9.91 15.85 -5.59
C LYS A 72 9.11 16.58 -6.66
N LEU A 73 7.99 17.20 -6.28
CA LEU A 73 7.22 18.02 -7.20
C LEU A 73 8.09 19.17 -7.70
N ALA A 74 8.10 19.39 -9.02
CA ALA A 74 8.73 20.57 -9.59
C ALA A 74 8.12 21.84 -8.97
N ASP A 75 8.97 22.83 -8.72
CA ASP A 75 8.59 24.13 -8.15
C ASP A 75 7.90 24.04 -6.77
N ALA A 76 8.13 22.94 -6.03
CA ALA A 76 7.63 22.81 -4.66
C ALA A 76 8.19 23.94 -3.77
N PRO A 77 7.33 24.77 -3.14
CA PRO A 77 7.79 25.73 -2.16
C PRO A 77 8.34 25.00 -0.92
N ALA A 78 9.14 25.69 -0.11
CA ALA A 78 9.48 25.15 1.21
C ALA A 78 8.20 24.97 2.04
N ALA A 79 8.20 24.03 2.98
CA ALA A 79 7.05 23.71 3.83
C ALA A 79 6.38 24.96 4.46
N LYS A 80 7.19 25.93 4.90
CA LYS A 80 6.74 27.20 5.51
C LYS A 80 6.07 28.16 4.52
N ASP A 81 6.32 27.99 3.23
CA ASP A 81 5.90 28.86 2.14
C ASP A 81 4.68 28.29 1.39
N VAL A 82 4.18 27.11 1.79
CA VAL A 82 2.91 26.57 1.29
C VAL A 82 1.75 27.53 1.62
N PRO A 83 0.93 27.94 0.63
CA PRO A 83 -0.11 28.94 0.86
C PRO A 83 -1.17 28.52 1.89
N ARG A 84 -1.45 29.41 2.85
CA ARG A 84 -2.44 29.15 3.91
C ARG A 84 -3.88 29.06 3.40
N ASP A 85 -4.18 29.70 2.28
CA ASP A 85 -5.46 29.57 1.60
C ASP A 85 -5.60 28.17 0.98
N LEU A 86 -4.54 27.62 0.38
CA LEU A 86 -4.55 26.26 -0.17
C LEU A 86 -4.76 25.20 0.91
N LEU A 87 -4.10 25.34 2.07
CA LEU A 87 -4.37 24.48 3.25
C LEU A 87 -5.82 24.59 3.74
N ARG A 88 -6.46 25.76 3.60
CA ARG A 88 -7.88 25.93 3.92
C ARG A 88 -8.77 25.23 2.88
N VAL A 89 -8.44 25.36 1.60
CA VAL A 89 -9.13 24.67 0.50
C VAL A 89 -9.10 23.16 0.72
N ALA A 90 -7.92 22.58 0.97
CA ALA A 90 -7.78 21.14 1.22
C ALA A 90 -8.61 20.67 2.42
N ARG A 91 -8.56 21.38 3.56
CA ARG A 91 -9.36 21.01 4.74
C ARG A 91 -10.87 21.08 4.49
N ASN A 92 -11.34 22.07 3.74
CA ASN A 92 -12.75 22.17 3.40
C ASN A 92 -13.17 21.04 2.46
N LEU A 93 -12.31 20.72 1.49
CA LEU A 93 -12.53 19.62 0.54
C LEU A 93 -12.66 18.27 1.26
N VAL A 94 -11.79 17.98 2.23
CA VAL A 94 -11.91 16.76 3.06
C VAL A 94 -13.28 16.69 3.78
N LYS A 95 -13.80 17.82 4.29
CA LYS A 95 -15.15 17.84 4.92
C LYS A 95 -16.27 17.62 3.92
N GLN A 96 -16.14 18.19 2.73
CA GLN A 96 -17.11 18.04 1.66
C GLN A 96 -17.19 16.58 1.21
N LEU A 97 -16.04 15.97 0.93
CA LEU A 97 -15.97 14.59 0.41
C LEU A 97 -16.48 13.56 1.42
N ARG A 98 -16.29 13.79 2.72
CA ARG A 98 -16.84 12.92 3.79
C ARG A 98 -18.35 12.64 3.64
N LYS A 99 -19.12 13.56 3.04
CA LYS A 99 -20.60 13.47 2.99
C LYS A 99 -21.20 13.74 1.62
N GLY A 100 -20.39 14.05 0.62
CA GLY A 100 -20.85 14.55 -0.69
C GLY A 100 -20.05 13.95 -1.82
N SER A 101 -19.76 12.65 -1.73
CA SER A 101 -19.11 11.90 -2.80
C SER A 101 -19.61 10.46 -2.82
N GLU A 102 -19.64 9.86 -4.00
CA GLU A 102 -19.88 8.42 -4.17
C GLU A 102 -18.86 7.59 -3.38
N LEU A 103 -17.63 8.11 -3.18
CA LEU A 103 -16.65 7.46 -2.31
C LEU A 103 -17.14 7.35 -0.86
N ALA A 104 -17.89 8.33 -0.35
CA ALA A 104 -18.48 8.25 0.97
C ALA A 104 -19.54 7.15 1.06
N GLU A 105 -20.34 6.98 0.00
CA GLU A 105 -21.33 5.89 -0.09
C GLU A 105 -20.64 4.52 -0.12
N LEU A 106 -19.52 4.39 -0.84
CA LEU A 106 -18.74 3.14 -0.86
C LEU A 106 -18.15 2.76 0.50
N TRP A 107 -17.93 3.73 1.38
CA TRP A 107 -17.44 3.51 2.74
C TRP A 107 -18.56 3.42 3.78
N GLU A 108 -19.84 3.42 3.40
CA GLU A 108 -20.95 3.45 4.37
C GLU A 108 -20.91 2.26 5.36
N ASP A 109 -20.58 1.06 4.87
CA ASP A 109 -20.47 -0.15 5.69
C ASP A 109 -19.24 -0.16 6.63
N ASP A 110 -18.19 0.60 6.29
CA ASP A 110 -16.91 0.70 7.02
C ASP A 110 -16.60 2.16 7.42
N ALA A 111 -17.65 2.94 7.71
CA ALA A 111 -17.54 4.40 7.79
C ALA A 111 -16.63 4.89 8.93
N ASP A 112 -16.53 4.14 10.03
CA ASP A 112 -15.71 4.52 11.18
C ASP A 112 -14.21 4.53 10.82
N GLU A 113 -13.71 3.49 10.14
CA GLU A 113 -12.30 3.41 9.71
C GLU A 113 -11.95 4.56 8.76
N TRP A 114 -12.81 4.81 7.79
CA TRP A 114 -12.61 5.90 6.84
C TRP A 114 -12.71 7.28 7.49
N HIS A 115 -13.65 7.48 8.41
CA HIS A 115 -13.78 8.73 9.15
C HIS A 115 -12.53 9.03 10.00
N GLU A 116 -11.95 8.02 10.64
CA GLU A 116 -10.69 8.14 11.36
C GLU A 116 -9.54 8.59 10.44
N ALA A 117 -9.41 7.96 9.26
CA ALA A 117 -8.40 8.36 8.27
C ALA A 117 -8.59 9.82 7.79
N LEU A 118 -9.85 10.24 7.57
CA LEU A 118 -10.16 11.62 7.21
C LEU A 118 -9.90 12.62 8.36
N ASP A 119 -10.13 12.24 9.61
CA ASP A 119 -9.83 13.07 10.78
C ASP A 119 -8.32 13.23 11.00
N ASP A 120 -7.55 12.17 10.78
CA ASP A 120 -6.08 12.24 10.75
C ASP A 120 -5.60 13.20 9.65
N LEU A 121 -6.11 13.06 8.41
CA LEU A 121 -5.77 13.97 7.32
C LEU A 121 -6.09 15.44 7.65
N GLN A 122 -7.23 15.71 8.31
CA GLN A 122 -7.57 17.06 8.80
C GLN A 122 -6.57 17.59 9.81
N ALA A 123 -6.08 16.75 10.73
CA ALA A 123 -5.08 17.12 11.71
C ALA A 123 -3.75 17.44 11.04
N ARG A 124 -3.32 16.61 10.08
CA ARG A 124 -2.09 16.80 9.31
C ARG A 124 -2.12 18.10 8.50
N LEU A 125 -3.25 18.43 7.87
CA LEU A 125 -3.44 19.69 7.15
C LEU A 125 -3.55 20.95 8.03
N THR A 126 -3.49 20.82 9.36
CA THR A 126 -3.62 21.94 10.30
C THR A 126 -2.31 22.21 11.05
N PRO A 127 -1.40 23.05 10.51
CA PRO A 127 -0.07 23.31 11.10
C PRO A 127 -0.05 23.73 12.57
N SER A 128 -1.12 24.34 13.07
CA SER A 128 -1.24 24.76 14.47
C SER A 128 -1.65 23.64 15.43
N ARG A 129 -2.14 22.51 14.92
CA ARG A 129 -2.54 21.36 15.73
C ARG A 129 -1.29 20.49 15.99
N PRO A 130 -1.08 20.02 17.23
CA PRO A 130 -0.11 18.97 17.51
C PRO A 130 -0.41 17.77 16.61
N TYR A 131 0.63 17.21 16.00
CA TYR A 131 0.54 16.02 15.18
C TYR A 131 1.75 15.15 15.51
N HIS A 132 1.50 13.89 15.77
CA HIS A 132 2.54 12.88 15.84
C HIS A 132 2.56 12.22 14.47
N THR A 133 3.67 12.36 13.75
CA THR A 133 3.92 11.48 12.61
C THR A 133 3.85 10.06 13.11
N SER A 134 2.92 9.24 12.59
CA SER A 134 3.19 7.81 12.52
C SER A 134 4.44 7.71 11.66
N SER A 135 5.61 7.64 12.29
CA SER A 135 6.78 7.17 11.58
C SER A 135 6.37 5.81 11.09
N LYS A 136 6.30 5.61 9.76
CA LYS A 136 6.22 4.28 9.16
C LYS A 136 6.92 3.33 10.13
N PRO A 137 6.23 2.37 10.78
CA PRO A 137 6.97 1.27 11.35
C PRO A 137 7.80 0.81 10.17
N LYS A 138 9.13 0.96 10.29
CA LYS A 138 10.02 0.42 9.28
C LYS A 138 9.50 -1.00 9.13
N ARG A 139 8.91 -1.34 7.97
CA ARG A 139 8.80 -2.75 7.60
C ARG A 139 10.18 -3.28 7.93
N GLU A 140 10.26 -4.17 8.92
CA GLU A 140 11.56 -4.69 9.34
C GLU A 140 12.28 -5.05 8.06
N ALA A 141 13.45 -4.44 7.87
CA ALA A 141 14.17 -4.62 6.63
C ALA A 141 14.28 -6.13 6.42
N LEU A 142 13.77 -6.59 5.27
CA LEU A 142 13.88 -8.00 4.95
C LEU A 142 15.37 -8.35 5.02
N PRO A 143 15.74 -9.52 5.57
CA PRO A 143 17.13 -9.96 5.57
C PRO A 143 17.73 -9.84 4.15
N ASP A 144 19.02 -9.52 4.04
CA ASP A 144 19.70 -9.38 2.74
C ASP A 144 19.57 -10.65 1.88
N ASP A 145 19.38 -11.80 2.52
CA ASP A 145 19.20 -13.11 1.91
C ASP A 145 17.73 -13.60 1.92
N PHE A 146 16.77 -12.68 2.00
CA PHE A 146 15.34 -13.00 1.96
C PHE A 146 14.94 -13.57 0.60
N LEU A 147 14.30 -14.74 0.62
CA LEU A 147 13.82 -15.43 -0.59
C LEU A 147 12.30 -15.35 -0.75
N GLY A 148 11.55 -15.26 0.35
CA GLY A 148 10.09 -15.26 0.29
C GLY A 148 9.44 -15.64 1.62
N TYR A 149 8.17 -16.00 1.58
CA TYR A 149 7.45 -16.53 2.75
C TYR A 149 7.15 -18.00 2.56
N CYS A 150 7.30 -18.78 3.63
CA CYS A 150 7.03 -20.20 3.59
C CYS A 150 5.52 -20.40 3.46
N TYR A 151 5.05 -21.11 2.43
CA TYR A 151 3.61 -21.36 2.27
C TYR A 151 3.01 -22.25 3.37
N ILE A 152 3.86 -22.94 4.15
CA ILE A 152 3.46 -23.85 5.21
C ILE A 152 3.24 -23.10 6.54
N CYS A 153 4.22 -22.30 6.96
CA CYS A 153 4.19 -21.62 8.27
C CYS A 153 4.02 -20.09 8.16
N TYR A 154 4.01 -19.55 6.95
CA TYR A 154 3.97 -18.12 6.62
C TYR A 154 5.14 -17.28 7.18
N GLY A 155 6.16 -17.92 7.77
CA GLY A 155 7.37 -17.28 8.24
C GLY A 155 8.30 -16.85 7.10
N GLN A 156 9.16 -15.87 7.38
CA GLN A 156 10.19 -15.40 6.44
C GLN A 156 11.19 -16.52 6.11
N VAL A 157 11.49 -16.66 4.83
CA VAL A 157 12.41 -17.65 4.28
C VAL A 157 13.62 -16.92 3.75
N THR A 158 14.78 -17.45 4.06
CA THR A 158 16.09 -16.90 3.72
C THR A 158 16.93 -17.98 3.01
N GLU A 159 18.00 -17.61 2.34
CA GLU A 159 18.91 -18.57 1.69
C GLU A 159 19.43 -19.64 2.66
N ARG A 160 19.55 -19.31 3.95
CA ARG A 160 20.02 -20.24 5.00
C ARG A 160 19.04 -21.35 5.36
N ASN A 161 17.74 -21.13 5.20
CA ASN A 161 16.70 -22.04 5.73
C ASN A 161 15.59 -22.41 4.73
N GLY A 162 15.61 -21.81 3.55
CA GLY A 162 14.69 -22.06 2.45
C GLY A 162 15.12 -23.15 1.49
N LEU A 163 14.15 -23.69 0.78
CA LEU A 163 14.34 -24.47 -0.43
C LEU A 163 13.74 -23.67 -1.59
N LEU A 164 14.52 -23.40 -2.63
CA LEU A 164 13.94 -23.00 -3.93
C LEU A 164 13.28 -24.23 -4.54
N PHE A 165 11.94 -24.22 -4.60
CA PHE A 165 11.16 -25.28 -5.18
C PHE A 165 10.46 -24.77 -6.44
N GLU A 166 10.92 -25.21 -7.61
CA GLU A 166 10.36 -24.79 -8.89
C GLU A 166 9.47 -25.87 -9.52
N HIS A 167 8.38 -25.41 -10.13
CA HIS A 167 7.47 -26.27 -10.85
C HIS A 167 6.89 -25.54 -12.07
N THR A 168 6.95 -26.19 -13.23
CA THR A 168 6.52 -25.63 -14.51
C THR A 168 5.15 -26.20 -14.89
N VAL A 169 4.16 -25.33 -15.07
CA VAL A 169 2.80 -25.69 -15.52
C VAL A 169 2.37 -24.69 -16.59
N PHE A 170 1.64 -25.16 -17.61
CA PHE A 170 1.08 -24.32 -18.69
C PHE A 170 2.09 -23.37 -19.37
N GLY A 171 3.37 -23.77 -19.42
CA GLY A 171 4.44 -22.97 -20.06
C GLY A 171 5.04 -21.87 -19.17
N GLY A 172 4.65 -21.77 -17.90
CA GLY A 172 5.26 -20.87 -16.91
C GLY A 172 5.90 -21.65 -15.75
N THR A 173 7.02 -21.15 -15.22
CA THR A 173 7.68 -21.72 -14.04
C THR A 173 7.29 -20.93 -12.80
N ASN A 174 6.70 -21.61 -11.81
CA ASN A 174 6.42 -21.06 -10.49
C ASN A 174 7.54 -21.46 -9.52
N ALA A 175 7.99 -20.50 -8.71
CA ALA A 175 8.95 -20.72 -7.63
C ALA A 175 8.25 -20.61 -6.28
N PHE A 176 8.49 -21.59 -5.40
CA PHE A 176 7.99 -21.64 -4.04
C PHE A 176 9.17 -21.72 -3.07
N TYR A 177 9.01 -21.15 -1.88
CA TYR A 177 10.09 -21.06 -0.89
C TYR A 177 9.70 -21.71 0.44
N PRO A 178 9.44 -23.03 0.52
CA PRO A 178 9.22 -23.68 1.81
C PRO A 178 10.50 -23.72 2.66
N HIS A 179 10.38 -23.65 3.99
CA HIS A 179 11.49 -24.04 4.86
C HIS A 179 11.73 -25.54 4.78
N ARG A 180 13.00 -25.96 4.70
CA ARG A 180 13.36 -27.41 4.76
C ARG A 180 12.78 -28.08 6.00
N LYS A 181 12.88 -27.41 7.16
CA LYS A 181 12.33 -27.89 8.42
C LYS A 181 10.81 -28.11 8.36
N CYS A 182 10.06 -27.20 7.72
CA CYS A 182 8.61 -27.35 7.61
C CYS A 182 8.25 -28.58 6.76
N ILE A 183 9.04 -28.89 5.74
CA ILE A 183 8.88 -30.10 4.91
C ILE A 183 9.16 -31.36 5.75
N GLU A 184 10.26 -31.34 6.49
CA GLU A 184 10.67 -32.46 7.36
C GLU A 184 9.65 -32.76 8.45
N ASP A 185 9.03 -31.72 9.03
CA ASP A 185 8.04 -31.85 10.08
C ASP A 185 6.67 -32.37 9.56
N GLN A 186 6.34 -32.16 8.27
CA GLN A 186 5.03 -32.48 7.70
C GLN A 186 4.98 -33.74 6.83
N ILE A 187 6.10 -34.11 6.22
CA ILE A 187 6.18 -35.23 5.29
C ILE A 187 7.00 -36.34 5.96
N PRO A 188 6.59 -37.62 5.92
CA PRO A 188 7.45 -38.71 6.35
C PRO A 188 8.68 -38.84 5.45
N GLY A 189 9.87 -38.97 6.05
CA GLY A 189 11.12 -39.13 5.32
C GLY A 189 11.27 -40.49 4.61
N PRO A 190 12.30 -40.64 3.76
CA PRO A 190 13.37 -39.67 3.47
C PRO A 190 12.90 -38.54 2.53
N HIS A 191 13.49 -37.34 2.69
CA HIS A 191 13.08 -36.13 1.96
C HIS A 191 14.03 -35.67 0.87
N TRP A 192 15.33 -35.91 1.06
CA TRP A 192 16.39 -35.21 0.34
C TRP A 192 17.29 -36.19 -0.42
N ALA A 193 17.62 -35.82 -1.66
CA ALA A 193 18.72 -36.43 -2.40
C ALA A 193 20.08 -35.92 -1.88
N SER A 194 21.16 -36.55 -2.33
CA SER A 194 22.53 -36.21 -1.90
C SER A 194 22.97 -34.78 -2.28
N ASP A 195 22.36 -34.21 -3.32
CA ASP A 195 22.55 -32.83 -3.77
C ASP A 195 21.65 -31.83 -3.02
N GLY A 196 20.83 -32.31 -2.07
CA GLY A 196 19.92 -31.50 -1.28
C GLY A 196 18.60 -31.16 -1.98
N ALA A 197 18.32 -31.70 -3.17
CA ALA A 197 17.03 -31.56 -3.84
C ALA A 197 15.95 -32.44 -3.17
N PRO A 198 14.66 -32.05 -3.21
CA PRO A 198 13.58 -32.90 -2.72
C PRO A 198 13.47 -34.18 -3.55
N LEU A 199 13.36 -35.32 -2.88
CA LEU A 199 13.09 -36.60 -3.53
C LEU A 199 11.75 -36.56 -4.27
N PRO A 200 11.55 -37.39 -5.32
CA PRO A 200 10.33 -37.38 -6.12
C PRO A 200 9.05 -37.53 -5.29
N ALA A 201 9.05 -38.38 -4.26
CA ALA A 201 7.91 -38.57 -3.37
C ALA A 201 7.57 -37.31 -2.56
N THR A 202 8.60 -36.61 -2.07
CA THR A 202 8.49 -35.33 -1.37
C THR A 202 7.97 -34.26 -2.30
N ARG A 203 8.57 -34.11 -3.49
CA ARG A 203 8.10 -33.18 -4.53
C ARG A 203 6.62 -33.38 -4.87
N ALA A 204 6.20 -34.62 -5.09
CA ALA A 204 4.82 -34.93 -5.41
C ALA A 204 3.85 -34.60 -4.27
N LYS A 205 4.26 -34.79 -3.00
CA LYS A 205 3.44 -34.41 -1.84
C LYS A 205 3.31 -32.90 -1.71
N LEU A 206 4.40 -32.14 -1.90
CA LEU A 206 4.37 -30.68 -1.86
C LEU A 206 3.43 -30.09 -2.92
N LEU A 207 3.47 -30.61 -4.14
CA LEU A 207 2.58 -30.16 -5.22
C LEU A 207 1.10 -30.43 -4.88
N ARG A 208 0.79 -31.64 -4.40
CA ARG A 208 -0.56 -31.99 -3.95
C ARG A 208 -1.06 -31.08 -2.82
N ASP A 209 -0.21 -30.76 -1.85
CA ASP A 209 -0.58 -29.88 -0.73
C ASP A 209 -0.86 -28.44 -1.19
N MET A 210 -0.25 -28.02 -2.32
CA MET A 210 -0.52 -26.74 -2.96
C MET A 210 -1.73 -26.79 -3.93
N GLY A 211 -2.43 -27.93 -4.03
CA GLY A 211 -3.53 -28.11 -4.98
C GLY A 211 -3.08 -28.15 -6.44
N ILE A 212 -1.79 -28.42 -6.68
CA ILE A 212 -1.21 -28.58 -8.02
C ILE A 212 -1.20 -30.08 -8.31
N GLU A 213 -2.18 -30.52 -9.08
CA GLU A 213 -2.25 -31.89 -9.59
C GLU A 213 -1.51 -31.96 -10.94
N ASP A 214 -0.73 -33.02 -11.15
CA ASP A 214 -0.20 -33.39 -12.47
C ASP A 214 -1.33 -33.98 -13.35
#